data_AF-A0A7K0XTS4-F1
#
_entry.id   AF-A0A7K0XTS4-F1
#
_cell.length_a   1.000
_cell.length_b   1.000
_cell.length_c   1.000
_cell.angle_alpha   90.00
_cell.angle_beta   90.00
_cell.angle_gamma   90.00
#
_symmetry.space_group_name_H-M   'P 1'
#
loop_
_entity.id
_entity.type
_entity.pdbx_description
1 polymer ?
#
loop_
_entity_poly.entity_id
_entity_poly.type
_entity_poly.pdbx_seq_one_letter_code
_entity_poly.pdbx_strand_id
1 'polypeptide(L)'
;MRADMTTLLGTVRLPRARRVRVGCVAVLVAVTAVATACGSSSTSMNSTSTSLSIPKPTAEPASPEGVSSTDPAVIDSVGTLIIRDVPAEFSLQDDDWVGAGPTDLNKAAADAGFDGAKRFLEEAGFEREYQRIWTTNNFGSTIYIRLAEFATRNGAQLYCSRLAEILRAKTSTPEAFAVDGVPSAIGVRGADRDGSASAVFAVKDKRCIEVLWGGTNDLSAKEQIRKATELFNRQYVAL
;
A
#
# COMPACT_ATOMS: atom_id res chain seq x y z
N MET A 1 33.75 11.74 70.99
CA MET A 1 32.51 10.97 70.72
C MET A 1 32.23 11.13 69.23
N ARG A 2 32.80 10.26 68.40
CA ARG A 2 32.14 9.14 67.70
C ARG A 2 30.92 9.58 66.88
N ALA A 3 31.12 9.51 65.56
CA ALA A 3 30.18 9.78 64.50
C ALA A 3 29.05 8.74 64.45
N ASP A 4 27.87 9.17 63.97
CA ASP A 4 26.89 8.26 63.39
C ASP A 4 26.40 8.84 62.05
N MET A 5 26.89 8.20 60.98
CA MET A 5 26.49 8.38 59.60
C MET A 5 25.48 7.27 59.31
N THR A 6 24.20 7.54 59.49
CA THR A 6 23.14 6.56 59.17
C THR A 6 22.72 6.71 57.72
N THR A 7 23.24 5.79 56.91
CA THR A 7 22.92 5.55 55.50
C THR A 7 21.43 5.21 55.30
N LEU A 8 20.70 6.07 54.59
CA LEU A 8 19.34 5.80 54.08
C LEU A 8 19.43 5.32 52.63
N LEU A 9 19.53 4.01 52.44
CA LEU A 9 19.37 3.36 51.13
C LEU A 9 17.88 3.30 50.79
N GLY A 10 17.41 4.29 50.02
CA GLY A 10 16.11 4.24 49.34
C GLY A 10 16.15 3.19 48.23
N THR A 11 15.33 2.15 48.36
CA THR A 11 15.14 1.13 47.32
C THR A 11 14.38 1.73 46.14
N VAL A 12 15.11 2.09 45.08
CA VAL A 12 14.51 2.45 43.79
C VAL A 12 13.91 1.19 43.16
N ARG A 13 12.58 1.06 43.23
CA ARG A 13 11.84 0.07 42.42
C ARG A 13 11.92 0.48 40.96
N LEU A 14 12.78 -0.18 40.19
CA LEU A 14 12.76 -0.10 38.73
C LEU A 14 11.40 -0.61 38.21
N PRO A 15 10.71 0.13 37.32
CA PRO A 15 9.50 -0.37 36.69
C PRO A 15 9.82 -1.62 35.86
N ARG A 16 9.03 -2.68 36.04
CA ARG A 16 9.06 -3.88 35.19
C ARG A 16 8.92 -3.45 33.74
N ALA A 17 9.98 -3.66 32.96
CA ALA A 17 9.95 -3.51 31.50
C ALA A 17 8.82 -4.39 30.94
N ARG A 18 7.70 -3.75 30.55
CA ARG A 18 6.71 -4.39 29.68
C ARG A 18 7.44 -4.64 28.36
N ARG A 19 7.58 -5.91 27.98
CA ARG A 19 7.99 -6.28 26.63
C ARG A 19 6.92 -5.74 25.68
N VAL A 20 7.15 -4.56 25.14
CA VAL A 20 6.42 -4.06 23.98
C VAL A 20 6.79 -5.02 22.86
N ARG A 21 5.84 -5.87 22.45
CA ARG A 21 5.96 -6.61 21.20
C ARG A 21 6.00 -5.53 20.12
N VAL A 22 7.18 -5.29 19.55
CA VAL A 22 7.36 -4.46 18.37
C VAL A 22 6.66 -5.21 17.24
N GLY A 23 5.37 -4.89 17.05
CA GLY A 23 4.66 -5.28 15.85
C GLY A 23 5.17 -4.39 14.74
N CYS A 24 6.04 -4.93 13.87
CA CYS A 24 6.21 -4.36 12.55
C CYS A 24 4.80 -4.27 11.95
N VAL A 25 4.35 -3.06 11.61
CA VAL A 25 3.24 -2.85 10.69
C VAL A 25 3.74 -3.28 9.31
N ALA A 26 3.87 -4.59 9.14
CA ALA A 26 3.66 -5.16 7.84
C ALA A 26 2.18 -4.92 7.57
N VAL A 27 1.85 -4.14 6.54
CA VAL A 27 0.63 -4.39 5.79
C VAL A 27 0.76 -5.83 5.35
N LEU A 28 0.24 -6.73 6.20
CA LEU A 28 0.41 -8.15 6.07
C LEU A 28 -0.50 -8.53 4.91
N VAL A 29 0.08 -8.62 3.72
CA VAL A 29 -0.47 -9.42 2.62
C VAL A 29 -0.51 -10.85 3.16
N ALA A 30 -1.61 -11.19 3.83
CA ALA A 30 -1.85 -12.53 4.32
C ALA A 30 -2.13 -13.40 3.10
N VAL A 31 -1.08 -14.05 2.58
CA VAL A 31 -1.22 -15.23 1.73
C VAL A 31 -1.78 -16.35 2.60
N THR A 32 -3.10 -16.38 2.76
CA THR A 32 -3.79 -17.56 3.29
C THR A 32 -3.85 -18.61 2.19
N ALA A 33 -2.80 -19.43 2.09
CA ALA A 33 -2.92 -20.75 1.47
C ALA A 33 -3.83 -21.60 2.36
N VAL A 34 -5.13 -21.62 2.05
CA VAL A 34 -6.07 -22.57 2.65
C VAL A 34 -5.82 -23.92 1.98
N ALA A 35 -4.91 -24.70 2.57
CA ALA A 35 -4.90 -26.14 2.40
C ALA A 35 -5.88 -26.72 3.43
N THR A 36 -7.07 -27.12 3.01
CA THR A 36 -7.85 -28.15 3.72
C THR A 36 -8.67 -28.97 2.74
N ALA A 37 -8.60 -30.28 2.97
CA ALA A 37 -8.83 -31.37 2.03
C ALA A 37 -10.30 -31.72 1.74
N CYS A 38 -10.43 -32.56 0.70
CA CYS A 38 -11.41 -33.63 0.51
C CYS A 38 -12.88 -33.27 0.26
N GLY A 39 -13.24 -33.30 -1.02
CA GLY A 39 -14.60 -33.58 -1.49
C GLY A 39 -14.52 -34.39 -2.79
N SER A 40 -14.46 -35.71 -2.67
CA SER A 40 -14.56 -36.66 -3.79
C SER A 40 -16.02 -36.74 -4.25
N SER A 41 -16.29 -36.38 -5.51
CA SER A 41 -17.55 -36.67 -6.19
C SER A 41 -17.25 -36.94 -7.66
N SER A 42 -16.95 -38.20 -7.97
CA SER A 42 -16.78 -38.71 -9.32
C SER A 42 -18.15 -38.76 -10.02
N THR A 43 -18.35 -37.88 -11.00
CA THR A 43 -19.42 -38.06 -11.99
C THR A 43 -18.78 -38.31 -13.34
N SER A 44 -18.92 -39.56 -13.80
CA SER A 44 -18.49 -40.07 -15.09
C SER A 44 -19.27 -39.37 -16.20
N MET A 45 -18.58 -38.68 -17.11
CA MET A 45 -19.13 -38.25 -18.39
C MET A 45 -18.33 -38.88 -19.53
N ASN A 46 -19.02 -39.81 -20.18
CA ASN A 46 -18.66 -40.52 -21.39
C ASN A 46 -18.42 -39.51 -22.52
N SER A 47 -17.22 -39.45 -23.08
CA SER A 47 -16.91 -38.65 -24.27
C SER A 47 -16.52 -39.57 -25.43
N THR A 48 -17.40 -39.63 -26.42
CA THR A 48 -17.20 -40.28 -27.71
C THR A 48 -16.15 -39.52 -28.51
N SER A 49 -15.01 -40.17 -28.81
CA SER A 49 -14.00 -39.63 -29.71
C SER A 49 -14.40 -39.88 -31.17
N THR A 50 -14.79 -38.82 -31.87
CA THR A 50 -14.83 -38.79 -33.34
C THR A 50 -13.46 -38.35 -33.86
N SER A 51 -12.75 -39.26 -34.53
CA SER A 51 -11.50 -38.97 -35.23
C SER A 51 -11.80 -38.19 -36.51
N LEU A 52 -11.29 -36.96 -36.59
CA LEU A 52 -11.25 -36.16 -37.82
C LEU A 52 -9.78 -35.89 -38.17
N SER A 53 -9.35 -36.43 -39.31
CA SER A 53 -8.05 -36.19 -39.92
C SER A 53 -7.99 -34.77 -40.48
N ILE A 54 -7.02 -33.97 -40.04
CA ILE A 54 -6.76 -32.61 -40.56
C ILE A 54 -5.39 -32.57 -41.26
N PRO A 55 -5.27 -31.93 -42.43
CA PRO A 55 -4.07 -31.93 -43.26
C PRO A 55 -2.93 -31.05 -42.72
N LYS A 56 -1.73 -31.45 -43.14
CA LYS A 56 -0.39 -30.88 -42.91
C LYS A 56 -0.32 -29.37 -43.21
N PRO A 57 0.16 -28.52 -42.28
CA PRO A 57 0.39 -27.11 -42.55
C PRO A 57 1.71 -26.88 -43.28
N THR A 58 1.62 -26.05 -44.31
CA THR A 58 2.71 -25.46 -45.09
C THR A 58 3.42 -24.40 -44.25
N ALA A 59 4.76 -24.35 -44.36
CA ALA A 59 5.63 -23.45 -43.62
C ALA A 59 5.27 -21.97 -43.82
N GLU A 60 5.16 -21.23 -42.72
CA GLU A 60 4.92 -19.79 -42.65
C GLU A 60 6.22 -19.05 -42.24
N PRO A 61 6.49 -17.83 -42.75
CA PRO A 61 7.76 -17.13 -42.61
C PRO A 61 8.05 -16.61 -41.20
N ALA A 62 9.35 -16.43 -40.92
CA ALA A 62 9.89 -15.95 -39.66
C ALA A 62 9.22 -14.66 -39.15
N SER A 63 8.73 -14.74 -37.92
CA SER A 63 8.22 -13.62 -37.13
C SER A 63 9.35 -12.65 -36.81
N PRO A 64 9.17 -11.32 -36.99
CA PRO A 64 10.15 -10.35 -36.52
C PRO A 64 10.19 -10.39 -35.00
N GLU A 65 11.40 -10.59 -34.46
CA GLU A 65 11.71 -10.49 -33.05
C GLU A 65 11.34 -9.08 -32.56
N GLY A 66 10.14 -8.97 -31.98
CA GLY A 66 9.71 -7.79 -31.24
C GLY A 66 10.55 -7.69 -29.98
N VAL A 67 11.66 -6.96 -30.06
CA VAL A 67 12.50 -6.63 -28.93
C VAL A 67 11.69 -5.71 -28.02
N SER A 68 10.99 -6.30 -27.05
CA SER A 68 10.37 -5.57 -25.94
C SER A 68 11.48 -5.15 -24.98
N SER A 69 12.24 -4.12 -25.38
CA SER A 69 13.19 -3.44 -24.52
C SER A 69 12.42 -2.52 -23.58
N THR A 70 11.99 -3.06 -22.45
CA THR A 70 11.58 -2.26 -21.30
C THR A 70 12.84 -1.62 -20.72
N ASP A 71 13.22 -0.45 -21.25
CA ASP A 71 14.33 0.35 -20.72
C ASP A 71 14.04 0.72 -19.25
N PRO A 72 14.85 0.29 -18.27
CA PRO A 72 14.64 0.59 -16.86
C PRO A 72 14.57 2.10 -16.58
N ALA A 73 15.12 2.95 -17.46
CA ALA A 73 15.04 4.40 -17.34
C ALA A 73 13.61 4.98 -17.42
N VAL A 74 12.66 4.28 -18.06
CA VAL A 74 11.28 4.80 -18.25
C VAL A 74 10.38 4.53 -17.03
N ILE A 75 10.66 3.45 -16.29
CA ILE A 75 9.89 3.06 -15.09
C ILE A 75 10.14 4.03 -13.93
N ASP A 76 11.31 4.68 -13.88
CA ASP A 76 11.70 5.57 -12.77
C ASP A 76 11.03 6.96 -12.81
N SER A 77 10.34 7.31 -13.90
CA SER A 77 9.73 8.64 -14.09
C SER A 77 8.69 8.99 -13.01
N VAL A 78 7.86 8.04 -12.58
CA VAL A 78 6.80 8.30 -11.58
C VAL A 78 7.40 8.49 -10.18
N GLY A 79 8.47 7.77 -9.87
CA GLY A 79 9.16 7.88 -8.58
C GLY A 79 9.78 9.26 -8.34
N THR A 80 10.21 9.94 -9.42
CA THR A 80 10.74 11.31 -9.34
C THR A 80 9.69 12.36 -9.00
N LEU A 81 8.41 12.06 -9.21
CA LEU A 81 7.29 12.97 -8.93
C LEU A 81 6.84 12.95 -7.47
N ILE A 82 7.31 11.99 -6.67
CA ILE A 82 6.93 11.89 -5.27
C ILE A 82 7.84 12.78 -4.42
N ILE A 83 7.23 13.64 -3.60
CA ILE A 83 7.95 14.52 -2.68
C ILE A 83 8.83 13.69 -1.73
N ARG A 84 10.04 14.17 -1.49
CA ARG A 84 11.00 13.53 -0.57
C ARG A 84 11.05 14.17 0.81
N ASP A 85 10.61 15.42 0.87
CA ASP A 85 10.64 16.26 2.06
C ASP A 85 9.47 15.94 2.99
N VAL A 86 9.70 15.07 3.97
CA VAL A 86 8.77 14.74 5.06
C VAL A 86 9.26 15.35 6.39
N PRO A 87 8.46 15.33 7.48
CA PRO A 87 8.91 15.79 8.79
C PRO A 87 10.20 15.08 9.26
N ALA A 88 11.08 15.82 9.93
CA ALA A 88 12.45 15.40 10.23
C ALA A 88 12.55 14.15 11.11
N GLU A 89 11.49 13.79 11.84
CA GLU A 89 11.43 12.58 12.65
C GLU A 89 11.26 11.28 11.83
N PHE A 90 11.06 11.40 10.51
CA PHE A 90 10.87 10.29 9.59
C PHE A 90 12.10 10.06 8.70
N SER A 91 12.51 8.79 8.59
CA SER A 91 13.58 8.33 7.70
C SER A 91 12.98 7.64 6.48
N LEU A 92 13.43 8.03 5.29
CA LEU A 92 13.07 7.37 4.04
C LEU A 92 13.54 5.91 4.07
N GLN A 93 12.66 5.00 3.67
CA GLN A 93 13.00 3.58 3.48
C GLN A 93 13.45 3.34 2.04
N ASP A 94 14.37 2.41 1.87
CA ASP A 94 14.87 2.00 0.55
C ASP A 94 13.76 1.39 -0.31
N ASP A 95 13.93 1.42 -1.63
CA ASP A 95 12.96 0.85 -2.60
C ASP A 95 12.73 -0.64 -2.40
N ASP A 96 13.74 -1.34 -1.88
CA ASP A 96 13.70 -2.77 -1.60
C ASP A 96 12.98 -3.08 -0.27
N TRP A 97 12.61 -2.05 0.50
CA TRP A 97 11.77 -2.23 1.67
C TRP A 97 10.39 -2.74 1.26
N VAL A 98 9.79 -3.61 2.08
CA VAL A 98 8.52 -4.27 1.76
C VAL A 98 7.46 -3.26 1.31
N GLY A 99 7.03 -3.41 0.05
CA GLY A 99 6.01 -2.59 -0.60
C GLY A 99 6.55 -1.31 -1.27
N ALA A 100 7.72 -0.79 -0.91
CA ALA A 100 8.27 0.43 -1.51
C ALA A 100 8.72 0.21 -2.97
N GLY A 101 9.13 1.30 -3.62
CA GLY A 101 9.71 1.30 -4.94
C GLY A 101 8.69 1.27 -6.08
N PRO A 102 9.16 1.02 -7.32
CA PRO A 102 8.30 0.76 -8.46
C PRO A 102 7.40 -0.45 -8.24
N THR A 103 6.18 -0.37 -8.78
CA THR A 103 5.17 -1.42 -8.70
C THR A 103 4.62 -1.69 -10.08
N ASP A 104 4.81 -2.92 -10.56
CA ASP A 104 4.19 -3.43 -11.78
C ASP A 104 2.76 -3.91 -11.52
N LEU A 105 2.05 -4.31 -12.57
CA LEU A 105 0.67 -4.79 -12.46
C LEU A 105 0.51 -5.99 -11.49
N ASN A 106 1.47 -6.91 -11.47
CA ASN A 106 1.36 -8.12 -10.64
C ASN A 106 1.56 -7.77 -9.16
N LYS A 107 2.56 -6.93 -8.85
CA LYS A 107 2.78 -6.43 -7.49
C LYS A 107 1.61 -5.55 -7.04
N ALA A 108 1.12 -4.63 -7.89
CA ALA A 108 -0.04 -3.79 -7.56
C ALA A 108 -1.29 -4.64 -7.25
N ALA A 109 -1.52 -5.70 -8.03
CA ALA A 109 -2.64 -6.62 -7.79
C ALA A 109 -2.48 -7.39 -6.47
N ALA A 110 -1.26 -7.80 -6.12
CA ALA A 110 -0.98 -8.48 -4.86
C ALA A 110 -1.17 -7.54 -3.66
N ASP A 111 -0.66 -6.31 -3.75
CA ASP A 111 -0.74 -5.29 -2.69
C ASP A 111 -2.18 -4.82 -2.45
N ALA A 112 -3.01 -4.80 -3.50
CA ALA A 112 -4.42 -4.46 -3.39
C ALA A 112 -5.21 -5.44 -2.49
N GLY A 113 -4.80 -6.71 -2.45
CA GLY A 113 -5.30 -7.70 -1.48
C GLY A 113 -6.79 -8.04 -1.58
N PHE A 114 -7.39 -7.96 -2.77
CA PHE A 114 -8.77 -8.38 -3.01
C PHE A 114 -8.92 -9.26 -4.26
N ASP A 115 -9.96 -10.10 -4.26
CA ASP A 115 -10.24 -11.02 -5.37
C ASP A 115 -10.50 -10.26 -6.68
N GLY A 116 -9.81 -10.65 -7.75
CA GLY A 116 -9.93 -10.00 -9.05
C GLY A 116 -9.17 -8.67 -9.17
N ALA A 117 -8.29 -8.31 -8.22
CA ALA A 117 -7.50 -7.08 -8.27
C ALA A 117 -6.74 -6.88 -9.60
N LYS A 118 -6.12 -7.94 -10.13
CA LYS A 118 -5.42 -7.86 -11.42
C LYS A 118 -6.34 -7.46 -12.57
N ARG A 119 -7.49 -8.15 -12.71
CA ARG A 119 -8.49 -7.83 -13.73
C ARG A 119 -9.02 -6.40 -13.56
N PHE A 120 -9.31 -5.99 -12.34
CA PHE A 120 -9.74 -4.62 -12.05
C PHE A 120 -8.71 -3.58 -12.48
N LEU A 121 -7.42 -3.80 -12.19
CA LEU A 121 -6.34 -2.91 -12.60
C LEU A 121 -6.17 -2.87 -14.12
N GLU A 122 -6.28 -4.02 -14.80
CA GLU A 122 -6.26 -4.11 -16.27
C GLU A 122 -7.43 -3.32 -16.88
N GLU A 123 -8.65 -3.51 -16.37
CA GLU A 123 -9.85 -2.78 -16.82
C GLU A 123 -9.78 -1.28 -16.53
N ALA A 124 -9.16 -0.88 -15.41
CA ALA A 124 -8.88 0.52 -15.10
C ALA A 124 -7.78 1.12 -15.99
N GLY A 125 -7.05 0.30 -16.75
CA GLY A 125 -5.94 0.73 -17.58
C GLY A 125 -4.72 1.14 -16.78
N PHE A 126 -4.37 0.39 -15.72
CA PHE A 126 -3.16 0.59 -14.95
C PHE A 126 -1.91 0.52 -15.84
N GLU A 127 -1.03 1.52 -15.74
CA GLU A 127 0.23 1.54 -16.48
C GLU A 127 1.41 1.20 -15.56
N ARG A 128 1.50 1.88 -14.41
CA ARG A 128 2.61 1.76 -13.45
C ARG A 128 2.27 2.45 -12.14
N GLU A 129 2.93 2.05 -11.07
CA GLU A 129 2.83 2.69 -9.77
C GLU A 129 4.22 2.86 -9.16
N TYR A 130 4.33 3.86 -8.29
CA TYR A 130 5.48 4.01 -7.42
C TYR A 130 5.02 4.27 -5.98
N GLN A 131 5.66 3.61 -5.02
CA GLN A 131 5.40 3.75 -3.60
C GLN A 131 6.64 4.24 -2.84
N ARG A 132 6.48 5.27 -2.01
CA ARG A 132 7.50 5.75 -1.06
C ARG A 132 7.02 5.58 0.36
N ILE A 133 7.91 5.11 1.22
CA ILE A 133 7.63 4.88 2.64
C ILE A 133 8.67 5.61 3.48
N TRP A 134 8.21 6.26 4.54
CA TRP A 134 9.06 6.77 5.60
C TRP A 134 8.58 6.24 6.95
N THR A 135 9.50 6.01 7.87
CA THR A 135 9.17 5.53 9.22
C THR A 135 9.91 6.34 10.27
N THR A 136 9.34 6.43 11.47
CA THR A 136 10.11 6.91 12.63
C THR A 136 11.16 5.87 13.02
N ASN A 137 12.21 6.27 13.74
CA ASN A 137 13.30 5.36 14.16
C ASN A 137 12.83 4.12 14.95
N ASN A 138 11.68 4.22 15.62
CA ASN A 138 11.06 3.13 16.38
C ASN A 138 9.96 2.40 15.61
N PHE A 139 9.73 2.72 14.34
CA PHE A 139 8.63 2.21 13.51
C PHE A 139 7.22 2.44 14.10
N GLY A 140 7.09 3.37 15.05
CA GLY A 140 5.82 3.70 15.68
C GLY A 140 4.89 4.51 14.77
N SER A 141 5.42 5.18 13.75
CA SER A 141 4.64 5.81 12.70
C SER A 141 5.24 5.59 11.32
N THR A 142 4.36 5.63 10.33
CA THR A 142 4.66 5.41 8.93
C THR A 142 3.96 6.49 8.11
N ILE A 143 4.73 7.12 7.23
CA ILE A 143 4.19 7.90 6.13
C ILE A 143 4.33 7.06 4.88
N TYR A 144 3.28 7.07 4.08
CA TYR A 144 3.20 6.34 2.85
C TYR A 144 2.66 7.27 1.76
N ILE A 145 3.33 7.31 0.61
CA ILE A 145 2.83 8.00 -0.58
C ILE A 145 2.85 7.01 -1.73
N ARG A 146 1.71 6.84 -2.38
CA ARG A 146 1.55 6.08 -3.62
C ARG A 146 1.10 7.00 -4.74
N LEU A 147 1.73 6.81 -5.89
CA LEU A 147 1.36 7.45 -7.14
C LEU A 147 1.19 6.38 -8.21
N ALA A 148 -0.05 6.15 -8.61
CA ALA A 148 -0.40 5.19 -9.64
C ALA A 148 -0.85 5.92 -10.91
N GLU A 149 -0.27 5.59 -12.05
CA GLU A 149 -0.59 6.16 -13.36
C GLU A 149 -1.44 5.19 -14.18
N PHE A 150 -2.45 5.75 -14.84
CA PHE A 150 -3.43 5.02 -15.64
C PHE A 150 -3.47 5.57 -17.07
N ALA A 151 -4.06 4.80 -17.97
CA ALA A 151 -4.33 5.20 -19.34
C ALA A 151 -5.34 6.36 -19.42
N THR A 152 -6.25 6.43 -18.43
CA THR A 152 -7.31 7.47 -18.40
C THR A 152 -7.51 8.03 -17.00
N ARG A 153 -8.01 9.27 -16.94
CA ARG A 153 -8.48 9.91 -15.70
C ARG A 153 -9.56 9.09 -15.00
N ASN A 154 -10.47 8.47 -15.76
CA ASN A 154 -11.54 7.64 -15.21
C ASN A 154 -10.98 6.39 -14.51
N GLY A 155 -9.98 5.74 -15.11
CA GLY A 155 -9.26 4.62 -14.50
C GLY A 155 -8.64 4.99 -13.15
N ALA A 156 -7.93 6.13 -13.11
CA ALA A 156 -7.37 6.65 -11.86
C ALA A 156 -8.46 6.95 -10.80
N GLN A 157 -9.62 7.46 -11.22
CA GLN A 157 -10.73 7.74 -10.31
C GLN A 157 -11.35 6.48 -9.72
N LEU A 158 -11.55 5.43 -10.53
CA LEU A 158 -12.01 4.14 -10.06
C LEU A 158 -11.03 3.54 -9.04
N TYR A 159 -9.72 3.62 -9.33
CA TYR A 159 -8.69 3.12 -8.43
C TYR A 159 -8.66 3.86 -7.09
N CYS A 160 -8.62 5.19 -7.10
CA CYS A 160 -8.65 6.01 -5.87
C CYS A 160 -9.91 5.77 -5.02
N SER A 161 -11.07 5.66 -5.66
CA SER A 161 -12.33 5.36 -4.98
C SER A 161 -12.27 3.98 -4.31
N ARG A 162 -11.72 2.98 -5.02
CA ARG A 162 -11.54 1.62 -4.52
C ARG A 162 -10.58 1.56 -3.33
N LEU A 163 -9.46 2.28 -3.37
CA LEU A 163 -8.53 2.34 -2.24
C LEU A 163 -9.20 2.93 -0.99
N ALA A 164 -9.98 3.99 -1.15
CA ALA A 164 -10.75 4.58 -0.05
C ALA A 164 -11.78 3.60 0.53
N GLU A 165 -12.49 2.84 -0.31
CA GLU A 165 -13.40 1.76 0.14
C GLU A 165 -12.67 0.68 0.94
N ILE A 166 -11.52 0.21 0.44
CA ILE A 166 -10.71 -0.80 1.12
C ILE A 166 -10.28 -0.31 2.49
N LEU A 167 -9.80 0.94 2.59
CA LEU A 167 -9.40 1.51 3.87
C LEU A 167 -10.59 1.60 4.84
N ARG A 168 -11.75 2.08 4.38
CA ARG A 168 -12.98 2.14 5.20
C ARG A 168 -13.40 0.76 5.71
N ALA A 169 -13.29 -0.28 4.87
CA ALA A 169 -13.67 -1.64 5.23
C ALA A 169 -12.69 -2.30 6.22
N LYS A 170 -11.42 -1.88 6.23
CA LYS A 170 -10.39 -2.43 7.12
C LYS A 170 -10.41 -1.81 8.52
N THR A 171 -10.98 -0.62 8.70
CA THR A 171 -11.06 0.04 10.00
C THR A 171 -12.38 -0.26 10.73
N SER A 172 -12.33 -0.32 12.06
CA SER A 172 -13.52 -0.46 12.91
C SER A 172 -14.30 0.85 13.08
N THR A 173 -13.67 1.99 12.81
CA THR A 173 -14.22 3.33 13.07
C THR A 173 -13.91 4.28 11.90
N PRO A 174 -14.43 4.01 10.69
CA PRO A 174 -14.18 4.85 9.53
C PRO A 174 -14.80 6.23 9.73
N GLU A 175 -13.98 7.27 9.59
CA GLU A 175 -14.38 8.67 9.63
C GLU A 175 -13.98 9.31 8.30
N ALA A 176 -14.96 9.88 7.58
CA ALA A 176 -14.67 10.67 6.39
C ALA A 176 -14.33 12.11 6.78
N PHE A 177 -13.39 12.73 6.06
CA PHE A 177 -13.08 14.15 6.23
C PHE A 177 -12.87 14.83 4.87
N ALA A 178 -13.15 16.14 4.83
CA ALA A 178 -12.90 16.98 3.65
C ALA A 178 -11.44 17.45 3.63
N VAL A 179 -10.93 17.67 2.42
CA VAL A 179 -9.56 18.14 2.18
C VAL A 179 -9.63 19.53 1.56
N ASP A 180 -9.23 20.53 2.34
CA ASP A 180 -9.28 21.92 1.90
C ASP A 180 -8.41 22.13 0.65
N GLY A 181 -9.00 22.80 -0.35
CA GLY A 181 -8.34 23.12 -1.62
C GLY A 181 -8.43 22.04 -2.70
N VAL A 182 -8.91 20.83 -2.39
CA VAL A 182 -9.08 19.75 -3.37
C VAL A 182 -10.48 19.12 -3.25
N PRO A 183 -11.52 19.71 -3.87
CA PRO A 183 -12.91 19.28 -3.67
C PRO A 183 -13.21 17.83 -4.06
N SER A 184 -12.43 17.23 -4.95
CA SER A 184 -12.57 15.83 -5.37
C SER A 184 -11.77 14.83 -4.54
N ALA A 185 -11.02 15.29 -3.54
CA ALA A 185 -10.24 14.41 -2.69
C ALA A 185 -11.14 13.71 -1.66
N ILE A 186 -10.77 12.47 -1.34
CA ILE A 186 -11.46 11.61 -0.38
C ILE A 186 -10.56 11.46 0.83
N GLY A 187 -10.93 12.08 1.95
CA GLY A 187 -10.29 11.85 3.24
C GLY A 187 -10.94 10.68 3.98
N VAL A 188 -10.14 9.74 4.45
CA VAL A 188 -10.58 8.63 5.30
C VAL A 188 -9.63 8.47 6.47
N ARG A 189 -10.18 8.50 7.68
CA ARG A 189 -9.48 8.13 8.90
C ARG A 189 -10.07 6.83 9.44
N GLY A 190 -9.24 6.04 10.09
CA GLY A 190 -9.65 4.84 10.77
C GLY A 190 -8.70 4.46 11.90
N ALA A 191 -9.20 3.66 12.83
CA ALA A 191 -8.38 2.92 13.78
C ALA A 191 -8.76 1.44 13.77
N ASP A 192 -7.81 0.60 14.17
CA ASP A 192 -8.00 -0.81 14.48
C ASP A 192 -7.14 -1.20 15.70
N ARG A 193 -6.91 -2.50 15.91
CA ARG A 193 -6.10 -3.00 17.02
C ARG A 193 -4.60 -2.71 16.87
N ASP A 194 -4.15 -2.47 15.64
CA ASP A 194 -2.75 -2.34 15.23
C ASP A 194 -2.34 -0.85 15.11
N GLY A 195 -3.31 0.07 15.07
CA GLY A 195 -3.06 1.50 15.23
C GLY A 195 -4.17 2.38 14.68
N SER A 196 -3.80 3.59 14.28
CA SER A 196 -4.70 4.49 13.55
C SER A 196 -4.00 5.04 12.31
N ALA A 197 -4.80 5.34 11.30
CA ALA A 197 -4.33 5.93 10.06
C ALA A 197 -5.30 6.98 9.54
N SER A 198 -4.75 8.00 8.88
CA SER A 198 -5.49 8.96 8.08
C SER A 198 -4.92 8.94 6.67
N ALA A 199 -5.76 8.75 5.67
CA ALA A 199 -5.36 8.74 4.27
C ALA A 199 -6.19 9.74 3.46
N VAL A 200 -5.54 10.30 2.44
CA VAL A 200 -6.16 11.16 1.44
C VAL A 200 -5.93 10.57 0.07
N PHE A 201 -7.02 10.44 -0.70
CA PHE A 201 -7.01 9.94 -2.06
C PHE A 201 -7.48 11.02 -3.01
N ALA A 202 -6.81 11.23 -4.14
CA ALA A 202 -7.31 12.13 -5.18
C ALA A 202 -6.77 11.80 -6.56
N VAL A 203 -7.49 12.28 -7.57
CA VAL A 203 -7.06 12.19 -8.96
C VAL A 203 -6.49 13.53 -9.42
N LYS A 204 -5.33 13.46 -10.07
CA LYS A 204 -4.77 14.56 -10.86
C LYS A 204 -4.38 14.01 -12.24
N ASP A 205 -5.00 14.56 -13.28
CA ASP A 205 -4.94 14.04 -14.64
C ASP A 205 -5.25 12.54 -14.71
N LYS A 206 -4.29 11.71 -15.13
CA LYS A 206 -4.40 10.26 -15.22
C LYS A 206 -3.74 9.53 -14.04
N ARG A 207 -3.50 10.23 -12.92
CA ARG A 207 -2.82 9.69 -11.74
C ARG A 207 -3.73 9.66 -10.53
N CYS A 208 -3.72 8.55 -9.81
CA CYS A 208 -4.28 8.42 -8.47
C CYS A 208 -3.16 8.64 -7.45
N ILE A 209 -3.40 9.56 -6.52
CA ILE A 209 -2.50 9.92 -5.43
C ILE A 209 -3.12 9.38 -4.15
N GLU A 210 -2.36 8.61 -3.39
CA GLU A 210 -2.68 8.24 -2.01
C GLU A 210 -1.57 8.77 -1.11
N VAL A 211 -1.95 9.52 -0.09
CA VAL A 211 -1.07 9.87 1.02
C VAL A 211 -1.68 9.32 2.29
N LEU A 212 -0.97 8.42 2.96
CA LEU A 212 -1.39 7.78 4.19
C LEU A 212 -0.39 8.12 5.31
N TRP A 213 -0.94 8.55 6.43
CA TRP A 213 -0.23 8.74 7.69
C TRP A 213 -0.77 7.73 8.70
N GLY A 214 0.05 6.75 9.07
CA GLY A 214 -0.29 5.68 10.01
C GLY A 214 0.61 5.68 11.24
N GLY A 215 0.14 5.08 12.32
CA GLY A 215 0.98 4.83 13.49
C GLY A 215 0.23 4.43 14.75
N THR A 216 1.02 4.07 15.76
CA THR A 216 0.61 3.75 17.13
C THR A 216 0.75 4.93 18.09
N ASN A 217 1.27 6.06 17.60
CA ASN A 217 1.59 7.23 18.41
C ASN A 217 0.32 7.99 18.87
N ASP A 218 0.39 8.65 20.03
CA ASP A 218 -0.65 9.47 20.69
C ASP A 218 -1.12 10.71 19.89
N LEU A 219 -0.86 10.79 18.59
CA LEU A 219 -1.39 11.89 17.79
C LEU A 219 -2.91 11.83 17.82
N SER A 220 -3.52 12.94 18.26
CA SER A 220 -4.96 13.10 18.18
C SER A 220 -5.44 12.92 16.73
N ALA A 221 -6.68 12.48 16.58
CA ALA A 221 -7.39 12.40 15.31
C ALA A 221 -7.14 13.61 14.40
N LYS A 222 -7.34 14.80 14.97
CA LYS A 222 -7.22 16.08 14.30
C LYS A 222 -5.81 16.33 13.77
N GLU A 223 -4.80 15.96 14.54
CA GLU A 223 -3.40 16.16 14.17
C GLU A 223 -2.97 15.21 13.06
N GLN A 224 -3.42 13.95 13.08
CA GLN A 224 -3.17 13.02 11.97
C GLN A 224 -3.81 13.50 10.67
N ILE A 225 -5.08 13.93 10.71
CA ILE A 225 -5.79 14.48 9.55
C ILE A 225 -5.06 15.70 8.99
N ARG A 226 -4.64 16.62 9.86
CA ARG A 226 -3.89 17.82 9.48
C ARG A 226 -2.59 17.46 8.76
N LYS A 227 -1.77 16.58 9.35
CA LYS A 227 -0.49 16.17 8.76
C LYS A 227 -0.65 15.43 7.43
N ALA A 228 -1.63 14.52 7.33
CA ALA A 228 -1.94 13.82 6.08
C ALA A 228 -2.38 14.80 4.97
N THR A 229 -3.24 15.76 5.32
CA THR A 229 -3.73 16.80 4.39
C THR A 229 -2.61 17.74 3.93
N GLU A 230 -1.75 18.20 4.84
CA GLU A 230 -0.62 19.07 4.49
C GLU A 230 0.36 18.37 3.53
N LEU A 231 0.70 17.12 3.83
CA LEU A 231 1.59 16.34 2.97
C LEU A 231 0.95 16.05 1.62
N PHE A 232 -0.34 15.71 1.60
CA PHE A 232 -1.12 15.52 0.39
C PHE A 232 -1.16 16.78 -0.47
N ASN A 233 -1.46 17.96 0.09
CA ASN A 233 -1.53 19.19 -0.68
C ASN A 233 -0.17 19.56 -1.30
N ARG A 234 0.93 19.31 -0.58
CA ARG A 234 2.28 19.47 -1.13
C ARG A 234 2.54 18.53 -2.31
N GLN A 235 2.19 17.26 -2.17
CA GLN A 235 2.30 16.29 -3.26
C GLN A 235 1.41 16.66 -4.45
N TYR A 236 0.18 17.09 -4.19
CA TYR A 236 -0.79 17.45 -5.21
C TYR A 236 -0.33 18.66 -6.03
N VAL A 237 0.24 19.69 -5.38
CA VAL A 237 0.76 20.89 -6.05
C VAL A 237 2.04 20.60 -6.84
N ALA A 238 2.87 19.66 -6.40
CA ALA A 238 4.12 19.31 -7.09
C ALA A 238 3.94 18.55 -8.42
N LEU A 239 2.77 17.93 -8.61
CA LEU A 239 2.39 17.23 -9.85
C LEU A 239 1.91 18.19 -10.94
#